data_AF-A0A841H109-F1
#
_entry.id   AF-A0A841H109-F1
#
_cell.length_a   1.000
_cell.length_b   1.000
_cell.length_c   1.000
_cell.angle_alpha   90.00
_cell.angle_beta   90.00
_cell.angle_gamma   90.00
#
_symmetry.space_group_name_H-M   'P 1'
#
loop_
_entity.id
_entity.type
_entity.pdbx_description
1 polymer ?
#
loop_
_entity_poly.entity_id
_entity_poly.type
_entity_poly.pdbx_seq_one_letter_code
_entity_poly.pdbx_strand_id
1 'polypeptide(L)'
;MDVRLDSGPGSAFNHSRQRPCMYLTQLSSADQDVAFRCLRAIYEGPFLDEFDFQTRTGVERGRLPALLERWPAADDMDDEGDDALLISNAMNEIANGVRLTDEEWRRWFGDLPREAVGASLMRWRELRDRS
;
A
#
# COMPACT_ATOMS: atom_id res chain seq x y z
N MET A 1 -13.13 -14.14 64.90
CA MET A 1 -13.50 -14.37 63.48
C MET A 1 -12.70 -13.38 62.67
N ASP A 2 -11.57 -13.87 62.15
CA ASP A 2 -10.78 -13.24 61.09
C ASP A 2 -11.62 -13.10 59.83
N VAL A 3 -11.65 -11.91 59.25
CA VAL A 3 -11.80 -11.76 57.79
C VAL A 3 -10.79 -10.72 57.36
N ARG A 4 -9.78 -11.21 56.62
CA ARG A 4 -8.73 -10.44 55.98
C ARG A 4 -8.95 -10.54 54.47
N LEU A 5 -8.58 -9.47 53.76
CA LEU A 5 -8.34 -9.36 52.31
C LEU A 5 -9.64 -9.26 51.46
N ASP A 6 -9.74 -8.45 50.41
CA ASP A 6 -8.69 -7.93 49.54
C ASP A 6 -9.09 -6.60 48.88
N SER A 7 -8.08 -5.84 48.48
CA SER A 7 -8.19 -4.53 47.84
C SER A 7 -8.46 -4.71 46.35
N GLY A 8 -9.54 -4.09 45.84
CA GLY A 8 -9.69 -3.90 44.40
C GLY A 8 -8.75 -2.79 43.93
N PRO A 9 -8.02 -3.02 42.83
CA PRO A 9 -8.34 -2.24 41.65
C PRO A 9 -8.45 -3.16 40.43
N GLY A 10 -9.65 -3.24 39.87
CA GLY A 10 -9.88 -3.74 38.53
C GLY A 10 -9.22 -2.80 37.54
N SER A 11 -7.94 -3.05 37.27
CA SER A 11 -7.22 -2.53 36.11
C SER A 11 -7.91 -3.12 34.87
N ALA A 12 -8.91 -2.40 34.35
CA ALA A 12 -9.50 -2.71 33.06
C ALA A 12 -8.48 -2.27 32.01
N PHE A 13 -7.70 -3.26 31.59
CA PHE A 13 -6.69 -3.17 30.57
C PHE A 13 -7.18 -2.35 29.38
N ASN A 14 -6.36 -1.35 29.08
CA ASN A 14 -6.17 -0.69 27.81
C ASN A 14 -6.62 -1.62 26.67
N HIS A 15 -7.79 -1.36 26.08
CA HIS A 15 -8.05 -1.80 24.72
C HIS A 15 -7.16 -0.92 23.84
N SER A 16 -5.86 -1.23 23.83
CA SER A 16 -5.06 -1.01 22.64
C SER A 16 -5.85 -1.71 21.55
N ARG A 17 -6.67 -0.96 20.81
CA ARG A 17 -7.05 -1.33 19.46
C ARG A 17 -5.70 -1.50 18.78
N GLN A 18 -5.19 -2.73 18.78
CA GLN A 18 -4.22 -3.12 17.78
C GLN A 18 -4.97 -2.83 16.49
N ARG A 19 -4.67 -1.67 15.89
CA ARG A 19 -5.07 -1.42 14.52
C ARG A 19 -4.53 -2.64 13.78
N PRO A 20 -5.40 -3.44 13.16
CA PRO A 20 -4.90 -4.60 12.44
C PRO A 20 -3.82 -4.13 11.45
N CYS A 21 -2.74 -4.89 11.38
CA CYS A 21 -1.48 -4.42 10.84
C CYS A 21 -1.59 -4.28 9.32
N MET A 22 -1.58 -3.04 8.81
CA MET A 22 -1.58 -2.73 7.37
C MET A 22 -0.40 -3.44 6.68
N TYR A 23 -0.66 -4.24 5.64
CA TYR A 23 0.36 -5.11 5.03
C TYR A 23 1.51 -4.31 4.42
N LEU A 24 1.20 -3.15 3.84
CA LEU A 24 2.18 -2.22 3.30
C LEU A 24 3.20 -1.78 4.36
N THR A 25 2.75 -1.53 5.60
CA THR A 25 3.65 -1.09 6.68
C THR A 25 4.58 -2.21 7.18
N GLN A 26 4.29 -3.47 6.82
CA GLN A 26 5.13 -4.63 7.12
C GLN A 26 6.21 -4.89 6.06
N LEU A 27 6.10 -4.25 4.88
CA LEU A 27 7.14 -4.30 3.86
C LEU A 27 8.40 -3.56 4.31
N SER A 28 9.53 -3.88 3.66
CA SER A 28 10.75 -3.09 3.82
C SER A 28 10.53 -1.65 3.34
N SER A 29 11.30 -0.68 3.87
CA SER A 29 11.23 0.70 3.37
C SER A 29 11.56 0.81 1.88
N ALA A 30 12.39 -0.09 1.35
CA ALA A 30 12.67 -0.15 -0.09
C ALA A 30 11.44 -0.59 -0.89
N ASP A 31 10.73 -1.63 -0.46
CA ASP A 31 9.51 -2.08 -1.13
C ASP A 31 8.37 -1.06 -1.03
N GLN A 32 8.25 -0.36 0.12
CA GLN A 32 7.30 0.75 0.27
C GLN A 32 7.62 1.90 -0.69
N ASP A 33 8.90 2.25 -0.87
CA ASP A 33 9.32 3.28 -1.83
C ASP A 33 9.01 2.86 -3.28
N VAL A 34 9.22 1.58 -3.62
CA VAL A 34 8.84 1.04 -4.94
C VAL A 34 7.34 1.20 -5.21
N ALA A 35 6.49 0.80 -4.25
CA ALA A 35 5.05 0.96 -4.38
C ALA A 35 4.63 2.42 -4.50
N PHE A 36 5.23 3.31 -3.70
CA PHE A 36 4.98 4.75 -3.77
C PHE A 36 5.33 5.35 -5.14
N ARG A 37 6.49 4.99 -5.70
CA ARG A 37 6.90 5.45 -7.04
C ARG A 37 5.95 4.95 -8.11
N CYS A 38 5.41 3.74 -8.00
CA CYS A 38 4.42 3.23 -8.93
C CYS A 38 3.11 4.05 -8.89
N LEU A 39 2.61 4.34 -7.68
CA LEU A 39 1.43 5.19 -7.49
C LEU A 39 1.63 6.58 -8.10
N ARG A 40 2.77 7.22 -7.80
CA ARG A 40 3.10 8.54 -8.35
C ARG A 40 3.23 8.51 -9.87
N ALA A 41 3.91 7.51 -10.43
CA ALA A 41 4.10 7.39 -11.87
C ALA A 41 2.75 7.25 -12.61
N ILE A 42 1.83 6.42 -12.10
CA ILE A 42 0.50 6.26 -12.69
C ILE A 42 -0.37 7.52 -12.54
N TYR A 43 -0.25 8.23 -11.42
CA TYR A 43 -1.03 9.45 -11.16
C TYR A 43 -0.55 10.67 -11.94
N GLU A 44 0.75 10.95 -11.87
CA GLU A 44 1.38 12.16 -12.43
C GLU A 44 1.86 11.94 -13.88
N GLY A 45 2.02 10.69 -14.31
CA GLY A 45 2.48 10.34 -15.65
C GLY A 45 1.35 10.32 -16.69
N PRO A 46 1.68 10.50 -17.98
CA PRO A 46 0.70 10.50 -19.08
C PRO A 46 0.31 9.09 -19.54
N PHE A 47 0.48 8.07 -18.69
CA PHE A 47 0.40 6.67 -19.10
C PHE A 47 -1.02 6.15 -19.24
N LEU A 48 -1.93 6.69 -18.44
CA LEU A 48 -3.35 6.37 -18.44
C LEU A 48 -4.12 7.69 -18.62
N ASP A 49 -5.16 7.71 -19.43
CA ASP A 49 -6.13 8.81 -19.42
C ASP A 49 -7.14 8.65 -18.27
N GLU A 50 -8.16 9.50 -18.17
CA GLU A 50 -9.12 9.42 -17.05
C GLU A 50 -9.98 8.14 -17.11
N PHE A 51 -10.39 7.74 -18.31
CA PHE A 51 -11.25 6.56 -18.51
C PHE A 51 -10.48 5.26 -18.26
N ASP A 52 -9.26 5.17 -18.80
CA ASP A 52 -8.37 4.04 -18.62
C ASP A 52 -7.90 3.93 -17.17
N PHE A 53 -7.71 5.06 -16.47
CA PHE A 53 -7.28 5.04 -15.08
C PHE A 53 -8.27 4.29 -14.20
N GLN A 54 -9.54 4.68 -14.21
CA GLN A 54 -10.55 4.00 -13.39
C GLN A 54 -10.70 2.53 -13.80
N THR A 55 -10.71 2.24 -15.09
CA THR A 55 -10.88 0.88 -15.62
C THR A 55 -9.73 -0.04 -15.20
N ARG A 56 -8.50 0.46 -15.17
CA ARG A 56 -7.29 -0.35 -14.89
C ARG A 56 -6.92 -0.40 -13.42
N THR A 57 -7.19 0.67 -12.67
CA THR A 57 -6.87 0.73 -11.24
C THR A 57 -8.04 0.32 -10.35
N GLY A 58 -9.27 0.32 -10.88
CA GLY A 58 -10.49 0.04 -10.12
C GLY A 58 -11.01 1.24 -9.32
N VAL A 59 -10.29 2.36 -9.32
CA VAL A 59 -10.55 3.52 -8.45
C VAL A 59 -10.45 4.81 -9.25
N GLU A 60 -11.27 5.80 -8.92
CA GLU A 60 -11.21 7.12 -9.55
C GLU A 60 -9.86 7.82 -9.27
N ARG A 61 -9.31 8.52 -10.27
CA ARG A 61 -8.02 9.21 -10.16
C ARG A 61 -7.96 10.20 -9.00
N GLY A 62 -9.09 10.85 -8.70
CA GLY A 62 -9.22 11.81 -7.60
C GLY A 62 -8.98 11.24 -6.20
N ARG A 63 -8.97 9.91 -6.01
CA ARG A 63 -8.66 9.27 -4.72
C ARG A 63 -7.17 9.16 -4.44
N LEU A 64 -6.35 9.09 -5.49
CA LEU A 64 -4.91 8.83 -5.36
C LEU A 64 -4.15 9.93 -4.59
N PRO A 65 -4.47 11.25 -4.73
CA PRO A 65 -3.85 12.30 -3.91
C PRO A 65 -3.94 12.06 -2.40
N ALA A 66 -5.12 11.68 -1.91
CA ALA A 66 -5.32 11.42 -0.49
C ALA A 66 -4.55 10.19 0.01
N LEU A 67 -4.32 9.21 -0.86
CA LEU A 67 -3.45 8.07 -0.56
C LEU A 67 -1.97 8.51 -0.50
N LEU A 68 -1.50 9.30 -1.48
CA LEU A 68 -0.12 9.80 -1.50
C LEU A 68 0.21 10.66 -0.28
N GLU A 69 -0.71 11.51 0.17
CA GLU A 69 -0.51 12.41 1.31
C GLU A 69 -0.25 11.69 2.63
N ARG A 70 -0.86 10.52 2.84
CA ARG A 70 -0.70 9.74 4.06
C ARG A 70 0.26 8.58 3.94
N TRP A 71 0.94 8.42 2.82
CA TRP A 71 1.88 7.31 2.62
C TRP A 71 2.99 7.32 3.68
N PRO A 72 3.38 6.16 4.28
CA PRO A 72 2.94 4.79 4.00
C PRO A 72 1.76 4.29 4.85
N ALA A 73 0.98 5.16 5.49
CA ALA A 73 -0.20 4.79 6.27
C ALA A 73 -1.45 4.50 5.38
N ALA A 74 -1.26 3.66 4.36
CA ALA A 74 -2.33 3.11 3.53
C ALA A 74 -3.17 2.10 4.33
N ASP A 75 -4.49 2.09 4.13
CA ASP A 75 -5.42 1.12 4.70
C ASP A 75 -5.66 0.00 3.68
N ASP A 76 -4.66 -0.86 3.52
CA ASP A 76 -4.61 -1.91 2.51
C ASP A 76 -5.13 -3.26 3.00
N MET A 77 -5.94 -3.24 4.06
CA MET A 77 -6.46 -4.43 4.71
C MET A 77 -7.63 -5.08 3.99
N ASP A 78 -8.47 -4.27 3.37
CA ASP A 78 -9.63 -4.72 2.60
C ASP A 78 -9.20 -4.90 1.15
N ASP A 79 -9.34 -6.12 0.64
CA ASP A 79 -8.93 -6.49 -0.71
C ASP A 79 -9.69 -5.73 -1.79
N GLU A 80 -10.93 -5.34 -1.48
CA GLU A 80 -11.80 -4.54 -2.35
C GLU A 80 -11.73 -3.05 -2.00
N GLY A 81 -10.95 -2.68 -0.99
CA GLY A 81 -10.75 -1.31 -0.57
C GLY A 81 -9.90 -0.51 -1.56
N ASP A 82 -10.24 0.76 -1.73
CA ASP A 82 -9.60 1.68 -2.69
C ASP A 82 -8.06 1.65 -2.61
N ASP A 83 -7.49 1.60 -1.40
CA ASP A 83 -6.03 1.60 -1.20
C ASP A 83 -5.36 0.33 -1.70
N ALA A 84 -5.93 -0.82 -1.35
CA ALA A 84 -5.40 -2.12 -1.76
C ALA A 84 -5.48 -2.26 -3.29
N LEU A 85 -6.60 -1.83 -3.88
CA LEU A 85 -6.79 -1.80 -5.33
C LEU A 85 -5.77 -0.86 -6.00
N LEU A 86 -5.63 0.38 -5.51
CA LEU A 86 -4.68 1.35 -6.06
C LEU A 86 -3.23 0.85 -5.98
N ILE A 87 -2.79 0.34 -4.83
CA ILE A 87 -1.43 -0.17 -4.64
C ILE A 87 -1.18 -1.34 -5.60
N SER A 88 -2.05 -2.35 -5.56
CA SER A 88 -1.86 -3.58 -6.32
C SER A 88 -1.90 -3.34 -7.82
N ASN A 89 -2.88 -2.56 -8.29
CA ASN A 89 -3.06 -2.30 -9.70
C ASN A 89 -2.01 -1.33 -10.22
N ALA A 90 -1.63 -0.27 -9.50
CA ALA A 90 -0.57 0.62 -9.96
C ALA A 90 0.78 -0.12 -10.10
N MET A 91 1.14 -0.98 -9.15
CA MET A 91 2.35 -1.80 -9.26
C MET A 91 2.26 -2.80 -10.41
N ASN A 92 1.11 -3.45 -10.59
CA ASN A 92 0.89 -4.38 -11.70
C ASN A 92 0.96 -3.67 -13.06
N GLU A 93 0.42 -2.45 -13.14
CA GLU A 93 0.46 -1.63 -14.33
C GLU A 93 1.89 -1.25 -14.70
N ILE A 94 2.68 -0.75 -13.75
CA ILE A 94 4.10 -0.43 -14.00
C ILE A 94 4.92 -1.69 -14.35
N ALA A 95 4.64 -2.83 -13.71
CA ALA A 95 5.37 -4.06 -13.96
C ALA A 95 5.07 -4.67 -15.35
N ASN A 96 3.80 -4.62 -15.78
CA ASN A 96 3.32 -5.45 -16.89
C ASN A 96 2.44 -4.71 -17.91
N GLY A 97 1.72 -3.67 -17.49
CA GLY A 97 0.63 -3.09 -18.27
C GLY A 97 1.02 -1.88 -19.11
N VAL A 98 1.77 -0.94 -18.54
CA VAL A 98 2.24 0.26 -19.24
C VAL A 98 3.67 0.05 -19.75
N ARG A 99 3.95 0.56 -20.96
CA ARG A 99 5.27 0.44 -21.59
C ARG A 99 6.06 1.71 -21.39
N LEU A 100 6.92 1.73 -20.37
CA LEU A 100 7.84 2.84 -20.13
C LEU A 100 9.13 2.65 -20.94
N THR A 101 9.48 3.67 -21.71
CA THR A 101 10.83 3.83 -22.27
C THR A 101 11.89 3.90 -21.17
N ASP A 102 13.16 3.75 -21.52
CA ASP A 102 14.24 3.83 -20.52
C ASP A 102 14.39 5.24 -19.93
N GLU A 103 14.05 6.28 -20.68
CA GLU A 103 14.02 7.66 -20.19
C GLU A 103 12.90 7.85 -19.17
N GLU A 104 11.69 7.39 -19.47
CA GLU A 104 10.57 7.44 -18.53
C GLU A 104 10.85 6.59 -17.29
N TRP A 105 11.43 5.40 -17.47
CA TRP A 105 11.83 4.56 -16.36
C TRP A 105 12.82 5.28 -15.44
N ARG A 106 13.89 5.85 -16.02
CA ARG A 106 14.88 6.60 -15.24
C ARG A 106 14.28 7.83 -14.55
N ARG A 107 13.30 8.50 -15.17
CA ARG A 107 12.59 9.63 -14.57
C ARG A 107 11.84 9.24 -13.29
N TRP A 108 11.10 8.14 -13.33
CA TRP A 108 10.21 7.73 -12.23
C TRP A 108 10.90 6.83 -11.19
N PHE A 109 11.84 6.00 -11.64
CA PHE A 109 12.42 4.93 -10.85
C PHE A 109 13.94 5.06 -10.69
N GLY A 110 14.60 5.98 -11.40
CA GLY A 110 16.06 6.15 -11.35
C GLY A 110 16.78 4.90 -11.86
N ASP A 111 17.74 4.41 -11.07
CA ASP A 111 18.52 3.20 -11.37
C ASP A 111 17.89 1.91 -10.83
N LEU A 112 16.64 1.97 -10.35
CA LEU A 112 15.93 0.78 -9.87
C LEU A 112 15.78 -0.23 -11.02
N PRO A 113 16.12 -1.52 -10.80
CA PRO A 113 15.88 -2.57 -11.79
C PRO A 113 14.38 -2.78 -12.05
N ARG A 114 13.99 -3.13 -13.29
CA ARG A 114 12.57 -3.30 -13.68
C ARG A 114 11.88 -4.42 -12.90
N GLU A 115 12.61 -5.50 -12.66
CA GLU A 115 12.17 -6.65 -11.88
C GLU A 115 11.89 -6.32 -10.41
N ALA A 116 12.42 -5.21 -9.88
CA ALA A 116 12.19 -4.83 -8.49
C ALA A 116 10.70 -4.53 -8.23
N VAL A 117 9.99 -3.94 -9.19
CA VAL A 117 8.54 -3.66 -9.06
C VAL A 117 7.75 -4.96 -8.90
N GLY A 118 8.00 -5.92 -9.77
CA GLY A 118 7.36 -7.24 -9.70
C GLY A 118 7.69 -7.97 -8.39
N ALA A 119 8.95 -7.91 -7.95
CA ALA A 119 9.37 -8.53 -6.69
C ALA A 119 8.69 -7.89 -5.47
N SER A 120 8.59 -6.56 -5.42
CA SER A 120 7.88 -5.85 -4.34
C SER A 120 6.39 -6.17 -4.34
N LEU A 121 5.75 -6.26 -5.51
CA LEU A 121 4.34 -6.63 -5.63
C LEU A 121 4.10 -8.05 -5.09
N MET A 122 4.98 -9.00 -5.42
CA MET A 122 4.89 -10.37 -4.92
C MET A 122 5.02 -10.44 -3.40
N ARG A 123 5.99 -9.74 -2.80
CA ARG A 123 6.15 -9.67 -1.33
C ARG A 123 4.92 -9.10 -0.64
N TRP A 124 4.31 -8.07 -1.23
CA TRP A 124 3.08 -7.48 -0.71
C TRP A 124 1.89 -8.47 -0.78
N ARG A 125 1.73 -9.18 -1.89
CA ARG A 125 0.71 -10.24 -2.03
C ARG A 125 0.93 -11.39 -1.04
N GLU A 126 2.18 -11.83 -0.86
CA GLU A 126 2.52 -12.88 0.12
C GLU A 126 2.22 -12.47 1.57
N LEU A 127 2.31 -11.18 1.92
CA LEU A 127 1.88 -10.70 3.23
C LEU A 127 0.36 -10.83 3.41
N ARG A 128 -0.41 -10.57 2.35
CA ARG A 128 -1.88 -10.64 2.32
C ARG A 128 -2.41 -12.06 2.30
N ASP A 129 -1.77 -12.97 1.56
CA ASP A 129 -2.22 -14.36 1.49
C ASP A 129 -2.01 -15.14 2.81
N ARG A 130 -1.26 -14.57 3.76
CA ARG A 130 -0.97 -15.17 5.07
C ARG A 130 -1.92 -14.74 6.20
N SER A 131 -2.77 -13.75 5.99
CA SER A 131 -3.73 -13.23 6.98
C SER A 131 -5.11 -13.85 6.82
#